data_AF-A0A1H9LL53-F1
#
_entry.id   AF-A0A1H9LL53-F1
#
_cell.length_a   1.000
_cell.length_b   1.000
_cell.length_c   1.000
_cell.angle_alpha   90.00
_cell.angle_beta   90.00
_cell.angle_gamma   90.00
#
_symmetry.space_group_name_H-M   'P 1'
#
loop_
_entity.id
_entity.type
_entity.pdbx_description
1 polymer ?
#
loop_
_entity_poly.entity_id
_entity_poly.type
_entity_poly.pdbx_seq_one_letter_code
_entity_poly.pdbx_strand_id
1 'polypeptide(L)'
;MNNMEEREEHVKELAEKGGLIVFKQRDPRAPDYGTYGVARDTGNPANWRGIDLIAGDPNTGFGLSLQDVEQIVSNPEQNRSLLGGNL
;
A
#
# COMPACT_ATOMS: atom_id res chain seq x y z
N MET A 1 -21.53 13.05 -0.65
CA MET A 1 -20.53 12.05 -1.06
C MET A 1 -20.01 11.35 0.19
N ASN A 2 -19.74 10.05 0.14
CA ASN A 2 -19.39 9.27 1.32
C ASN A 2 -17.94 9.60 1.71
N ASN A 3 -17.74 10.13 2.93
CA ASN A 3 -16.44 10.52 3.52
C ASN A 3 -15.37 9.41 3.46
N MET A 4 -15.77 8.15 3.29
CA MET A 4 -14.88 7.00 3.18
C MET A 4 -14.30 6.81 1.77
N GLU A 5 -15.07 7.03 0.71
CA GLU A 5 -14.59 6.90 -0.67
C GLU A 5 -13.59 8.02 -1.02
N GLU A 6 -13.91 9.25 -0.61
CA GLU A 6 -13.01 10.40 -0.78
C GLU A 6 -11.68 10.21 -0.04
N ARG A 7 -11.72 9.63 1.18
CA ARG A 7 -10.52 9.31 1.95
C ARG A 7 -9.69 8.20 1.28
N GLU A 8 -10.33 7.18 0.70
CA GLU A 8 -9.62 6.14 -0.05
C GLU A 8 -8.92 6.70 -1.29
N GLU A 9 -9.60 7.56 -2.06
CA GLU A 9 -9.00 8.23 -3.22
C GLU A 9 -7.82 9.11 -2.80
N HIS A 10 -7.96 9.88 -1.73
CA HIS A 10 -6.87 10.71 -1.21
C HIS A 10 -5.64 9.87 -0.81
N VAL A 11 -5.86 8.75 -0.12
CA VAL A 11 -4.79 7.83 0.28
C VAL A 11 -4.08 7.21 -0.93
N LYS A 12 -4.83 6.85 -1.98
CA LYS A 12 -4.23 6.35 -3.23
C LYS A 12 -3.39 7.43 -3.91
N GLU A 13 -3.88 8.66 -3.99
CA GLU A 13 -3.14 9.78 -4.58
C GLU A 13 -1.83 10.05 -3.82
N LEU A 14 -1.85 10.01 -2.49
CA LEU A 14 -0.64 10.14 -1.66
C LEU A 14 0.34 8.99 -1.90
N ALA A 15 -0.15 7.76 -1.99
CA ALA A 15 0.68 6.59 -2.27
C ALA A 15 1.38 6.72 -3.62
N GLU A 16 0.64 7.08 -4.68
CA GLU A 16 1.18 7.26 -6.03
C GLU A 16 2.24 8.35 -6.07
N LYS A 17 2.02 9.49 -5.40
CA LYS A 17 3.03 10.55 -5.24
C LYS A 17 4.30 10.06 -4.53
N GLY A 18 4.17 9.07 -3.64
CA GLY A 18 5.26 8.43 -2.92
C GLY A 18 5.93 7.26 -3.67
N GLY A 19 5.46 6.90 -4.88
CA GLY A 19 5.95 5.72 -5.61
C GLY A 19 5.47 4.38 -5.03
N LEU A 20 4.34 4.40 -4.32
CA LEU A 20 3.71 3.24 -3.71
C LEU A 20 2.42 2.87 -4.44
N ILE A 21 2.02 1.61 -4.29
CA ILE A 21 0.78 1.03 -4.77
C ILE A 21 -0.03 0.59 -3.56
N VAL A 22 -1.30 1.02 -3.49
CA VAL A 22 -2.26 0.56 -2.49
C VAL A 22 -3.18 -0.49 -3.12
N PHE A 23 -3.15 -1.71 -2.58
CA PHE A 23 -4.07 -2.76 -2.97
C PHE A 23 -5.28 -2.78 -2.05
N LYS A 24 -6.43 -3.14 -2.62
CA LYS A 24 -7.68 -3.35 -1.90
C LYS A 24 -8.25 -4.70 -2.29
N GLN A 25 -8.40 -5.60 -1.33
CA GLN A 25 -9.16 -6.85 -1.52
C GLN A 25 -10.22 -6.93 -0.44
N ARG A 26 -11.48 -6.80 -0.87
CA ARG A 26 -12.63 -6.97 0.02
C ARG A 26 -13.00 -8.45 -0.02
N ASP A 27 -12.72 -9.20 1.05
CA ASP A 27 -13.19 -10.57 1.16
C ASP A 27 -14.67 -10.59 1.60
N PRO A 28 -15.60 -11.08 0.76
CA PRO A 28 -17.02 -11.18 1.15
C PRO A 28 -17.28 -12.13 2.32
N ARG A 29 -16.31 -12.97 2.71
CA ARG A 29 -16.38 -13.90 3.85
C ARG A 29 -15.77 -13.33 5.14
N ALA A 30 -14.99 -12.25 5.05
CA ALA A 30 -14.35 -11.59 6.18
C ALA A 30 -14.37 -10.06 6.00
N PRO A 31 -15.53 -9.40 6.24
CA PRO A 31 -15.69 -7.97 6.02
C PRO A 31 -14.89 -7.08 6.98
N ASP A 32 -14.35 -7.66 8.05
CA ASP A 32 -13.87 -6.92 9.23
C ASP A 32 -12.33 -6.89 9.33
N TYR A 33 -11.61 -7.59 8.45
CA TYR A 33 -10.16 -7.76 8.53
C TYR A 33 -9.48 -7.62 7.16
N GLY A 34 -8.28 -7.03 7.16
CA GLY A 34 -7.31 -7.15 6.07
C GLY A 34 -7.76 -6.68 4.70
N THR A 35 -8.35 -5.50 4.60
CA THR A 35 -8.85 -4.97 3.31
C THR A 35 -7.74 -4.38 2.46
N TYR A 36 -6.69 -3.83 3.08
CA TYR A 36 -5.66 -3.09 2.37
C TYR A 36 -4.26 -3.69 2.51
N GLY A 37 -3.45 -3.47 1.49
CA GLY A 37 -2.01 -3.72 1.47
C GLY A 37 -1.28 -2.58 0.77
N VAL A 38 -0.01 -2.38 1.10
CA VAL A 38 0.85 -1.35 0.48
C VAL A 38 2.09 -2.02 -0.08
N ALA A 39 2.41 -1.72 -1.32
CA ALA A 39 3.61 -2.20 -1.96
C ALA A 39 4.30 -1.12 -2.77
N ARG A 40 5.48 -1.45 -3.30
CA ARG A 40 6.27 -0.60 -4.17
C ARG A 40 6.47 -1.30 -5.50
N ASP A 41 6.21 -0.60 -6.60
CA ASP A 41 6.64 -1.08 -7.93
C ASP A 41 8.16 -0.95 -8.05
N THR A 42 8.84 -2.07 -8.25
CA THR A 42 10.28 -2.11 -8.52
C THR A 42 10.61 -2.11 -10.00
N GLY A 43 9.59 -2.15 -10.88
CA GLY A 43 9.75 -1.94 -12.31
C GLY A 43 10.58 -2.99 -13.01
N ASN A 44 10.73 -4.20 -12.44
CA ASN A 44 11.50 -5.28 -13.07
C ASN A 44 10.61 -6.08 -14.05
N PRO A 45 10.69 -5.85 -15.37
CA PRO A 45 9.82 -6.49 -16.35
C PRO A 45 10.06 -8.00 -16.50
N ALA A 46 11.16 -8.53 -15.94
CA ALA A 46 11.47 -9.96 -15.98
C ALA A 46 10.71 -10.78 -14.92
N ASN A 47 10.11 -10.11 -13.93
CA ASN A 47 9.32 -10.75 -12.89
C ASN A 47 7.94 -10.09 -12.83
N TRP A 48 6.88 -10.87 -13.06
CA TRP A 48 5.50 -10.51 -12.71
C TRP A 48 5.32 -10.18 -11.20
N ARG A 49 6.37 -10.42 -10.40
CA ARG A 49 6.57 -10.03 -9.01
C ARG A 49 7.38 -8.74 -8.83
N GLY A 50 7.42 -7.84 -9.80
CA GLY A 50 8.10 -6.53 -9.70
C GLY A 50 7.47 -5.58 -8.68
N ILE A 51 6.92 -6.11 -7.59
CA ILE A 51 6.16 -5.42 -6.56
C ILE A 51 6.69 -5.93 -5.22
N ASP A 52 7.29 -5.05 -4.43
CA ASP A 52 7.75 -5.37 -3.07
C ASP A 52 6.66 -4.99 -2.07
N LEU A 53 6.17 -5.96 -1.29
CA LEU A 53 5.22 -5.68 -0.20
C LEU A 53 5.93 -4.84 0.87
N ILE A 54 5.43 -3.63 1.11
CA ILE A 54 5.95 -2.71 2.12
C ILE A 54 5.22 -2.92 3.45
N ALA A 55 3.91 -3.12 3.40
CA ALA A 55 3.09 -3.36 4.59
C ALA A 55 1.81 -4.14 4.25
N GLY A 56 1.49 -5.10 5.10
CA GLY A 56 0.37 -6.04 4.93
C GLY A 56 0.71 -7.38 5.58
N ASP A 57 -0.23 -8.32 5.57
CA ASP A 57 0.08 -9.69 5.97
C ASP A 57 1.05 -10.33 4.96
N PRO A 58 2.12 -11.01 5.40
CA PRO A 58 3.11 -11.57 4.48
C PRO A 58 2.61 -12.79 3.69
N ASN A 59 1.53 -13.44 4.12
CA ASN A 59 0.95 -14.61 3.45
C ASN A 59 -0.10 -14.21 2.43
N THR A 60 -0.88 -13.15 2.71
CA THR A 60 -1.98 -12.72 1.83
C THR A 60 -1.66 -11.44 1.05
N GLY A 61 -0.75 -10.61 1.54
CA GLY A 61 -0.49 -9.26 1.03
C GLY A 61 -1.45 -8.19 1.56
N PHE A 62 -2.44 -8.57 2.38
CA PHE A 62 -3.48 -7.69 2.88
C PHE A 62 -3.65 -7.85 4.39
N GLY A 63 -3.93 -6.77 5.11
CA GLY A 63 -3.95 -6.82 6.58
C GLY A 63 -4.23 -5.47 7.25
N LEU A 64 -4.18 -4.40 6.46
CA LEU A 64 -4.20 -3.03 6.97
C LEU A 64 -5.61 -2.45 6.96
N SER A 65 -5.87 -1.56 7.91
CA SER A 65 -6.98 -0.62 7.83
C SER A 65 -6.60 0.56 6.92
N LEU A 66 -7.61 1.32 6.47
CA LEU A 66 -7.36 2.54 5.68
C LEU A 66 -6.54 3.58 6.46
N GLN A 67 -6.69 3.64 7.78
CA GLN A 67 -5.94 4.55 8.64
C GLN A 67 -4.46 4.16 8.72
N ASP A 68 -4.14 2.86 8.78
CA ASP A 68 -2.75 2.39 8.79
C ASP A 68 -2.07 2.73 7.46
N VAL A 69 -2.77 2.51 6.34
CA VAL A 69 -2.27 2.89 5.01
C VAL A 69 -2.02 4.39 4.94
N GLU A 70 -2.96 5.22 5.41
CA GLU A 70 -2.82 6.67 5.43
C GLU A 70 -1.56 7.13 6.19
N GLN A 71 -1.26 6.52 7.34
CA GLN A 71 -0.04 6.81 8.10
C GLN A 71 1.23 6.44 7.32
N ILE A 72 1.23 5.29 6.63
CA ILE A 72 2.37 4.81 5.84
C ILE A 72 2.64 5.72 4.64
N VAL A 73 1.59 6.13 3.92
CA VAL A 73 1.73 6.94 2.70
C VAL A 73 1.96 8.42 3.00
N SER A 74 1.51 8.92 4.15
CA SER A 74 1.72 10.30 4.59
C SER A 74 3.16 10.60 5.02
N ASN A 75 4.03 9.59 5.13
CA ASN A 75 5.41 9.75 5.58
C ASN A 75 6.44 9.34 4.49
N PRO A 76 6.50 10.07 3.35
CA PRO A 76 7.28 9.68 2.18
C PRO A 76 8.81 9.69 2.42
N GLU A 77 9.32 10.40 3.43
CA GLU A 77 10.75 10.43 3.74
C GLU A 77 11.27 9.11 4.35
N GLN A 78 10.46 8.41 5.15
CA GLN A 78 10.82 7.06 5.62
C GLN A 78 10.80 6.04 4.48
N ASN A 79 9.84 6.17 3.56
CA ASN A 79 9.74 5.31 2.38
C ASN A 79 10.92 5.52 1.41
N ARG A 80 11.47 6.74 1.35
CA ARG A 80 12.70 7.06 0.61
C ARG A 80 13.99 6.58 1.28
N SER A 81 14.04 6.48 2.61
CA SER A 81 15.22 5.96 3.31
C SER A 81 15.44 4.46 3.05
N LEU A 82 14.37 3.70 2.79
CA LEU A 82 14.42 2.32 2.27
C LEU A 82 14.87 2.22 0.79
N LEU A 83 15.10 3.35 0.10
CA LEU A 83 15.66 3.43 -1.26
C LEU A 83 17.19 3.67 -1.27
N GLY A 84 17.83 3.84 -0.10
CA GLY A 84 19.21 4.30 0.01
C GLY A 84 20.20 3.35 0.68
N GLY A 85 19.87 2.05 0.81
CA GLY A 85 20.64 1.08 1.59
C GLY A 85 21.23 -0.08 0.80
N ASN A 86 22.10 0.20 -0.18
CA ASN A 86 23.42 -0.42 -0.36
C ASN A 86 23.94 -0.21 -1.79
N LEU A 87 25.11 0.45 -1.85
CA LEU A 87 26.12 0.29 -2.89
C LEU A 87 26.59 -1.17 -2.96
#